data_AF-J3IU57-F1
#
_entry.id   AF-J3IU57-F1
#
_cell.length_a   1.000
_cell.length_b   1.000
_cell.length_c   1.000
_cell.angle_alpha   90.00
_cell.angle_beta   90.00
_cell.angle_gamma   90.00
#
_symmetry.space_group_name_H-M   'P 1'
#
loop_
_entity.id
_entity.type
_entity.pdbx_description
1 polymer ?
#
loop_
_entity_poly.entity_id
_entity_poly.type
_entity_poly.pdbx_seq_one_letter_code
_entity_poly.pdbx_strand_id
1 'polypeptide(L)' 'MTIDKQKLQKLLWAEVGAYRTGSPEWTQNLEALHEFLGERTVEEVALELLAENERLTQQLGEQINGLPNKVATHG' A
#
# COMPACT_ATOMS: atom_id res chain seq x y z
N MET A 1 1.36 -1.06 10.70
CA MET A 1 1.37 0.27 10.06
C MET A 1 -0.05 0.86 10.08
N THR A 2 -0.22 2.16 10.38
CA THR A 2 -1.54 2.84 10.54
C THR A 2 -1.82 3.93 9.50
N ILE A 3 -1.09 3.96 8.39
CA ILE A 3 -1.29 4.98 7.33
C ILE A 3 -2.60 4.74 6.56
N ASP A 4 -3.25 5.82 6.13
CA ASP A 4 -4.36 5.73 5.18
C ASP A 4 -3.82 5.39 3.78
N LYS A 5 -3.84 4.10 3.44
CA LYS A 5 -3.32 3.55 2.18
C LYS A 5 -4.08 4.09 0.95
N GLN A 6 -5.36 4.44 1.10
CA GLN A 6 -6.17 4.98 -0.01
C GLN A 6 -5.79 6.43 -0.31
N LYS A 7 -5.58 7.25 0.74
CA LYS A 7 -5.09 8.62 0.57
C LYS A 7 -3.67 8.65 0.02
N LEU A 8 -2.78 7.78 0.51
CA LEU A 8 -1.42 7.61 -0.01
C LEU A 8 -1.41 7.30 -1.52
N GLN A 9 -2.21 6.33 -1.95
CA GLN A 9 -2.30 5.93 -3.35
C GLN A 9 -2.70 7.09 -4.27
N LYS A 10 -3.69 7.89 -3.87
CA LYS A 10 -4.15 9.04 -4.66
C LYS A 10 -3.05 10.09 -4.84
N LEU A 11 -2.31 10.39 -3.77
CA LEU A 11 -1.20 11.35 -3.80
C LEU A 11 -0.06 10.85 -4.69
N LEU A 12 0.32 9.57 -4.57
CA LEU A 12 1.35 8.97 -5.43
C LEU A 12 0.95 8.95 -6.91
N TRP A 13 -0.33 8.69 -7.22
CA TRP A 13 -0.81 8.74 -8.60
C TRP A 13 -0.85 10.16 -9.18
N ALA A 14 -1.22 11.16 -8.37
CA ALA A 14 -1.16 12.55 -8.78
C ALA A 14 0.28 12.99 -9.11
N GLU A 15 1.25 12.59 -8.27
CA GLU A 15 2.67 12.87 -8.48
C GLU A 15 3.21 12.22 -9.75
N VAL A 16 2.95 10.92 -9.94
CA VAL A 16 3.36 10.20 -11.17
C VAL A 16 2.69 10.78 -12.40
N GLY A 17 1.43 11.21 -12.29
CA GLY A 17 0.69 11.89 -13.36
C GLY A 17 1.37 13.20 -13.77
N ALA A 18 1.64 14.07 -12.79
CA ALA A 18 2.28 15.36 -13.02
C ALA A 18 3.69 15.21 -13.61
N TYR A 19 4.50 14.27 -13.10
CA TYR A 19 5.81 13.94 -13.65
C TYR A 19 5.72 13.50 -15.12
N ARG A 20 4.79 12.59 -15.44
CA ARG A 20 4.62 12.05 -16.81
C ARG A 20 4.17 13.10 -17.81
N THR A 21 3.36 14.07 -17.40
CA THR A 21 2.83 15.11 -18.28
C THR A 21 3.69 16.37 -18.30
N GLY A 22 4.76 16.43 -17.51
CA GLY A 22 5.53 17.66 -17.30
C GLY A 22 4.67 18.80 -16.75
N SER A 23 3.63 18.47 -15.98
CA SER A 23 2.70 19.48 -15.44
C SER A 23 3.41 20.33 -14.38
N PRO A 24 3.26 21.66 -14.39
CA PRO A 24 3.79 22.54 -13.35
C PRO A 24 3.17 22.26 -11.96
N GLU A 25 2.09 21.47 -11.88
CA GLU A 25 1.44 21.03 -10.64
C GLU A 25 2.30 20.06 -9.79
N TRP A 26 3.43 19.58 -10.31
CA TRP A 26 4.32 18.66 -9.60
C TRP A 26 4.75 19.19 -8.22
N THR A 27 4.93 20.51 -8.08
CA THR A 27 5.34 21.12 -6.80
C THR A 27 4.26 21.02 -5.72
N GLN A 28 2.97 21.16 -6.09
CA GLN A 28 1.85 21.08 -5.16
C GLN A 28 1.57 19.63 -4.72
N ASN A 29 1.70 18.69 -5.65
CA ASN A 29 1.53 17.27 -5.35
C ASN A 29 2.63 16.76 -4.40
N LEU A 30 3.86 17.22 -4.59
CA LEU A 30 4.99 16.88 -3.73
C LEU A 30 4.83 17.46 -2.32
N GLU A 31 4.36 18.70 -2.17
CA GLU A 31 4.05 19.32 -0.87
C GLU A 31 2.94 18.56 -0.12
N ALA A 32 1.83 18.27 -0.81
CA ALA A 32 0.73 17.51 -0.22
C ALA A 32 1.14 16.08 0.20
N LEU A 33 2.05 15.46 -0.56
CA LEU A 33 2.64 14.17 -0.21
C LEU A 33 3.54 14.30 1.03
N HIS A 34 4.39 15.32 1.09
CA HIS A 34 5.26 15.58 2.24
C HIS A 34 4.45 15.82 3.53
N GLU A 35 3.43 16.70 3.46
CA GLU A 35 2.54 16.99 4.58
C GLU A 35 1.81 15.72 5.05
N PHE A 36 1.38 14.87 4.11
CA PHE A 36 0.69 13.63 4.45
C PHE A 36 1.60 12.61 5.13
N LEU A 37 2.87 12.53 4.74
CA LEU A 37 3.84 11.58 5.30
C LEU A 37 4.46 12.08 6.61
N GLY A 38 4.47 13.39 6.84
CA GLY A 38 5.08 14.01 8.01
C GLY A 38 6.59 13.78 8.02
N GLU A 39 7.10 13.23 9.13
CA GLU A 39 8.53 12.93 9.30
C GLU A 39 8.99 11.70 8.49
N ARG A 40 8.07 10.93 7.90
CA ARG A 40 8.44 9.72 7.16
C ARG A 40 8.72 10.03 5.70
N THR A 41 9.69 9.33 5.17
CA THR A 41 9.97 9.31 3.74
C THR A 41 9.03 8.35 2.99
N VAL A 42 8.87 8.57 1.69
CA VAL A 42 8.15 7.64 0.80
C VAL A 42 8.79 6.24 0.86
N GLU A 43 10.11 6.16 0.99
CA GLU A 43 10.87 4.92 1.07
C GLU A 43 10.54 4.12 2.34
N GLU A 44 10.56 4.75 3.52
CA GLU A 44 10.20 4.10 4.78
C GLU A 44 8.76 3.57 4.74
N VAL A 45 7.83 4.37 4.21
CA VAL A 45 6.44 3.96 4.01
C VAL A 45 6.33 2.79 3.04
N ALA A 46 7.12 2.76 1.96
CA ALA A 46 7.14 1.65 1.01
C ALA A 46 7.68 0.36 1.65
N LEU A 47 8.76 0.44 2.44
CA LEU A 47 9.32 -0.70 3.16
C LEU A 47 8.33 -1.25 4.21
N GLU A 48 7.66 -0.37 4.96
CA GLU A 48 6.60 -0.76 5.89
C GLU A 48 5.43 -1.47 5.18
N LEU A 49 5.03 -1.00 3.99
CA LEU A 49 3.97 -1.63 3.20
C LEU A 49 4.36 -3.01 2.67
N LEU A 50 5.62 -3.19 2.27
CA LEU A 50 6.14 -4.49 1.84
C LEU A 50 6.12 -5.50 3.00
N ALA A 51 6.62 -5.10 4.17
CA ALA A 51 6.60 -5.93 5.37
C ALA A 51 5.18 -6.30 5.80
N GLU A 52 4.25 -5.33 5.72
CA GLU A 52 2.83 -5.57 6.03
C GLU A 52 2.19 -6.53 5.02
N ASN A 53 2.51 -6.42 3.72
CA ASN A 53 2.00 -7.35 2.70
C ASN A 53 2.52 -8.77 2.92
N GLU A 54 3.79 -8.94 3.28
CA GLU A 54 4.37 -10.25 3.59
C GLU A 54 3.63 -10.88 4.79
N ARG A 55 3.44 -10.11 5.87
CA ARG A 55 2.69 -10.53 7.05
C ARG A 55 1.26 -10.94 6.72
N LEU A 56 0.55 -10.13 5.93
CA LEU A 56 -0.83 -10.43 5.52
C LEU A 56 -0.91 -11.67 4.63
N THR A 57 0.07 -11.88 3.75
CA THR A 57 0.15 -13.06 2.88
C THR A 57 0.35 -14.33 3.70
N GLN A 58 1.26 -14.29 4.69
CA GLN A 58 1.48 -15.41 5.61
C GLN A 58 0.20 -15.74 6.40
N GLN A 59 -0.46 -14.72 6.97
CA GLN A 59 -1.71 -14.90 7.72
C GLN A 59 -2.83 -15.50 6.86
N LEU A 60 -2.96 -15.04 5.61
CA LEU A 60 -3.94 -15.60 4.68
C LEU A 60 -3.63 -17.07 4.36
N GLY A 61 -2.35 -17.41 4.17
CA GLY A 61 -1.90 -18.79 3.96
C GLY A 61 -2.24 -19.71 5.14
N GLU A 62 -1.96 -19.26 6.37
CA GLU A 62 -2.32 -19.97 7.60
C GLU A 62 -3.84 -20.18 7.71
N GLN A 63 -4.63 -19.14 7.42
CA GLN A 63 -6.09 -19.24 7.43
C GLN A 63 -6.59 -20.26 6.42
N ILE A 64 -6.09 -20.23 5.18
CA ILE A 64 -6.47 -21.17 4.12
C ILE A 64 -6.09 -22.61 4.52
N ASN A 65 -4.89 -22.82 5.04
CA ASN A 65 -4.43 -24.14 5.49
C ASN A 65 -5.25 -24.69 6.67
N GLY A 66 -5.83 -23.82 7.49
CA GLY A 66 -6.73 -24.18 8.57
C GLY A 66 -8.16 -24.49 8.14
N LEU A 67 -8.55 -24.25 6.88
CA LEU A 67 -9.91 -24.51 6.42
C LEU A 67 -10.12 -26.03 6.20
N PRO A 68 -11.22 -26.61 6.74
CA PRO A 68 -11.52 -28.02 6.52
C PRO A 68 -11.80 -28.30 5.04
N ASN A 69 -11.15 -29.34 4.51
CA ASN A 69 -11.29 -29.75 3.12
C ASN A 69 -12.69 -30.38 2.88
N LYS A 70 -13.62 -29.61 2.31
CA LYS A 70 -15.03 -30.02 2.09
C LYS A 70 -15.23 -31.12 1.04
N VAL A 71 -14.21 -31.51 0.28
CA VAL A 71 -14.31 -32.58 -0.74
C VAL A 71 -14.14 -34.00 -0.16
N ALA A 72 -13.75 -34.15 1.11
CA ALA A 72 -13.55 -35.47 1.73
C ALA A 72 -14.83 -36.08 2.37
N THR A 73 -15.97 -35.39 2.36
CA THR A 73 -17.17 -35.79 3.14
C THR A 73 -18.30 -36.45 2.35
N HIS A 74 -18.05 -36.90 1.11
CA HIS A 74 -19.01 -37.69 0.35
C HIS A 74 -18.37 -39.03 -0.06
N GLY A 75 -18.32 -39.94 0.91
CA GLY A 75 -18.16 -41.38 0.70
C GLY A 75 -19.50 -42.08 0.88
#